data_AF-A0A2N2W189-F1
#
_entry.id   AF-A0A2N2W189-F1
#
_cell.length_a   1.000
_cell.length_b   1.000
_cell.length_c   1.000
_cell.angle_alpha   90.00
_cell.angle_beta   90.00
_cell.angle_gamma   90.00
#
_symmetry.space_group_name_H-M   'P 1'
#
loop_
_entity.id
_entity.type
_entity.pdbx_description
1 polymer ?
#
loop_
_entity_poly.entity_id
_entity_poly.type
_entity_poly.pdbx_seq_one_letter_code
_entity_poly.pdbx_strand_id
1 'polypeptide(L)' 'MFNQILIIQTASLGDVILSTALAESLHTRFPGAKIDYLVKKGYEDL' A
#
# COMPACT_ATOMS: atom_id res chain seq x y z
N MET A 1 2.93 16.62 -9.50
CA MET A 1 3.67 15.44 -9.02
C MET A 1 2.89 14.87 -7.84
N PHE A 2 2.71 13.56 -7.73
CA PHE A 2 1.97 13.00 -6.58
C PHE A 2 2.91 12.94 -5.37
N ASN A 3 2.47 13.49 -4.23
CA ASN A 3 3.27 13.54 -3.00
C ASN A 3 2.75 12.60 -1.90
N GLN A 4 1.50 12.16 -2.00
CA GLN A 4 0.80 11.32 -1.02
C GLN A 4 -0.07 10.32 -1.77
N ILE A 5 0.02 9.04 -1.42
CA ILE A 5 -0.72 7.95 -2.03
C ILE A 5 -1.29 7.08 -0.90
N LEU A 6 -2.57 6.78 -0.95
CA LEU A 6 -3.23 5.87 -0.02
C LEU A 6 -3.67 4.61 -0.77
N ILE A 7 -3.19 3.45 -0.32
CA ILE A 7 -3.65 2.15 -0.80
C ILE A 7 -4.67 1.61 0.20
N ILE A 8 -5.89 1.34 -0.27
CA ILE A 8 -6.98 0.86 0.57
C ILE A 8 -7.18 -0.63 0.27
N GLN A 9 -6.81 -1.48 1.24
CA GLN A 9 -6.92 -2.92 1.12
C GLN A 9 -7.63 -3.51 2.34
N THR A 10 -8.96 -3.49 2.32
CA THR A 10 -9.81 -3.98 3.42
C THR A 10 -10.22 -5.45 3.27
N ALA A 11 -9.59 -6.18 2.34
CA ALA A 11 -9.90 -7.58 2.06
C ALA A 11 -9.07 -8.52 2.96
N SER A 12 -8.84 -9.77 2.50
CA SER A 12 -8.18 -10.79 3.30
C SER A 12 -6.65 -10.62 3.27
N LEU A 13 -5.93 -11.31 4.16
CA LEU A 13 -4.47 -11.26 4.25
C LEU A 13 -3.78 -11.48 2.89
N GLY A 14 -4.26 -12.43 2.10
CA GLY A 14 -3.70 -12.71 0.77
C GLY A 14 -3.74 -11.48 -0.15
N ASP A 15 -4.82 -10.72 -0.12
CA ASP A 15 -4.95 -9.52 -0.94
C ASP A 15 -4.03 -8.39 -0.44
N VAL A 16 -3.82 -8.28 0.88
CA VAL A 16 -2.85 -7.34 1.47
C VAL A 16 -1.45 -7.67 1.00
N ILE A 17 -1.04 -8.94 1.05
CA ILE A 17 0.27 -9.38 0.55
C ILE A 17 0.42 -9.07 -0.94
N LEU A 18 -0.58 -9.41 -1.77
CA LEU A 18 -0.52 -9.15 -3.22
C LEU A 18 -0.44 -7.65 -3.55
N SER A 19 -1.07 -6.80 -2.74
CA SER A 19 -1.03 -5.35 -2.93
C SER A 19 0.35 -4.74 -2.71
N THR A 20 1.27 -5.42 -1.99
CA THR A 20 2.65 -4.93 -1.80
C THR A 20 3.41 -4.72 -3.12
N ALA A 21 3.17 -5.57 -4.14
CA ALA A 21 3.77 -5.40 -5.47
C ALA A 21 3.33 -4.10 -6.16
N LEU A 22 2.10 -3.64 -5.89
CA LEU A 22 1.63 -2.33 -6.34
C LEU A 22 2.39 -1.21 -5.63
N ALA A 23 2.60 -1.32 -4.31
CA ALA A 23 3.37 -0.33 -3.55
C ALA A 23 4.82 -0.21 -4.06
N GLU A 24 5.49 -1.33 -4.37
CA GLU A 24 6.84 -1.32 -4.97
C GLU A 24 6.87 -0.60 -6.32
N SER A 25 5.89 -0.88 -7.18
CA SER A 25 5.76 -0.24 -8.49
C SER A 25 5.53 1.27 -8.37
N LEU A 26 4.72 1.69 -7.39
CA LEU A 26 4.46 3.09 -7.09
C LEU A 26 5.69 3.78 -6.50
N HIS A 27 6.43 3.12 -5.61
CA HIS A 27 7.67 3.66 -5.06
C HIS A 27 8.74 3.87 -6.14
N THR A 28 8.85 2.95 -7.09
CA THR A 28 9.77 3.07 -8.24
C THR A 28 9.41 4.27 -9.13
N ARG A 29 8.12 4.51 -9.34
CA ARG A 29 7.64 5.56 -10.25
C ARG A 29 7.48 6.93 -9.59
N PHE A 30 7.30 6.94 -8.28
CA PHE A 30 7.11 8.13 -7.44
C PHE A 30 7.99 8.04 -6.18
N PRO A 31 9.33 8.09 -6.32
CA PRO A 31 10.27 7.84 -5.21
C PRO A 31 10.17 8.84 -4.05
N GLY A 32 9.59 10.02 -4.29
CA GLY A 32 9.33 11.03 -3.25
C GLY A 32 7.91 11.03 -2.69
N ALA A 33 7.03 10.13 -3.16
CA ALA A 33 5.67 10.04 -2.64
C ALA A 33 5.64 9.20 -1.36
N LYS A 34 4.94 9.71 -0.34
CA LYS A 34 4.59 8.91 0.84
C LYS A 34 3.43 7.98 0.48
N ILE A 35 3.59 6.69 0.78
CA ILE A 35 2.58 5.67 0.53
C ILE A 35 2.06 5.18 1.88
N ASP A 36 0.78 5.37 2.14
CA ASP A 36 0.10 4.88 3.34
C ASP A 36 -0.84 3.72 2.96
N TYR A 37 -1.06 2.81 3.90
CA TYR A 37 -2.00 1.70 3.76
C TYR A 37 -3.18 1.87 4.72
N LEU A 38 -4.39 1.64 4.21
CA LEU A 38 -5.58 1.39 5.02
C LEU A 38 -5.92 -0.09 4.89
N VAL A 39 -5.68 -0.85 5.95
CA VAL A 39 -5.98 -2.29 6.03
C VAL A 39 -7.08 -2.58 7.05
N LYS A 40 -7.64 -3.78 6.97
CA LYS A 40 -8.55 -4.28 7.99
C LYS A 40 -7.79 -4.50 9.31
N LYS A 41 -8.45 -4.23 10.45
CA LYS A 41 -7.89 -4.47 11.78
C LYS A 41 -7.39 -5.91 11.94
N GLY A 42 -6.19 -6.07 12.47
CA GLY A 42 -5.46 -7.33 12.60
C GLY A 42 -4.42 -7.57 11.49
N TYR A 43 -4.28 -6.66 10.52
CA TYR A 43 -3.27 -6.71 9.46
C TYR A 43 -2.31 -5.50 9.49
N GLU A 44 -2.35 -4.67 10.54
CA GLU A 44 -1.54 -3.44 10.61
C GLU A 44 -0.04 -3.69 10.80
N ASP A 45 0.33 -4.85 11.36
CA ASP A 45 1.71 -5.22 11.68
C ASP A 45 2.41 -6.00 10.54
N LEU A 46 1.74 -6.15 9.40
CA LEU A 46 2.28 -6.83 8.22
C LEU A 46 3.31 -5.96 7.48
#